data_AF-A0A951GEV9-F1
#
_entry.id   AF-A0A951GEV9-F1
#
_cell.length_a   1.000
_cell.length_b   1.000
_cell.length_c   1.000
_cell.angle_alpha   90.00
_cell.angle_beta   90.00
_cell.angle_gamma   90.00
#
_symmetry.space_group_name_H-M   'P 1'
#
loop_
_entity.id
_entity.type
_entity.pdbx_description
1 polymer ?
#
loop_
_entity_poly.entity_id
_entity_poly.type
_entity_poly.pdbx_seq_one_letter_code
_entity_poly.pdbx_strand_id
1 'polypeptide(L)' 'MEDWLGAALDYIPQWLDYQMHQSEQPGCVIVIAHRGQVVLERAFGQADIVTGAPLTPR' A
#
# COMPACT_ATOMS: atom_id res chain seq x y z
N MET A 1 19.97 6.09 -2.92
CA MET A 1 18.52 6.38 -3.00
C MET A 1 18.39 7.86 -2.75
N GLU A 2 17.65 8.61 -3.56
CA GLU A 2 17.49 10.06 -3.31
C GLU A 2 16.90 10.27 -1.91
N ASP A 3 17.38 11.28 -1.16
CA ASP A 3 17.07 11.42 0.27
C ASP A 3 15.56 11.53 0.53
N TRP A 4 14.79 12.09 -0.41
CA TRP A 4 13.34 12.20 -0.31
C TRP A 4 12.61 10.86 -0.53
N LEU A 5 13.19 9.93 -1.30
CA LEU A 5 12.49 8.72 -1.71
C LEU A 5 12.26 7.79 -0.53
N GLY A 6 13.25 7.62 0.35
CA GLY A 6 13.09 6.82 1.57
C GLY A 6 11.94 7.35 2.44
N ALA A 7 11.96 8.65 2.74
CA ALA A 7 10.92 9.29 3.55
C ALA A 7 9.51 9.16 2.93
N ALA A 8 9.40 9.27 1.59
CA ALA A 8 8.14 9.05 0.90
C ALA A 8 7.65 7.60 1.03
N LEU A 9 8.54 6.62 0.83
CA LEU A 9 8.20 5.20 0.92
C LEU A 9 7.80 4.78 2.34
N ASP A 10 8.34 5.44 3.37
CA ASP A 10 7.95 5.23 4.77
C ASP A 10 6.58 5.84 5.10
N TYR A 11 6.25 6.97 4.47
CA TYR A 11 5.01 7.71 4.74
C TYR A 11 3.80 7.16 3.98
N ILE A 12 3.96 6.77 2.71
CA ILE A 12 2.87 6.33 1.84
C ILE A 12 1.99 5.24 2.47
N PRO A 13 2.53 4.17 3.09
CA PRO A 13 1.71 3.15 3.74
C PRO A 13 0.82 3.69 4.86
N GLN A 14 1.34 4.63 5.67
CA GLN A 14 0.59 5.24 6.77
C GLN A 14 -0.55 6.13 6.25
N TRP A 15 -0.28 6.87 5.18
CA TRP A 15 -1.30 7.70 4.55
C TRP A 15 -2.41 6.86 3.90
N LEU A 16 -2.04 5.77 3.20
CA LEU A 16 -3.01 4.87 2.59
C LEU A 16 -3.88 4.17 3.63
N ASP A 17 -3.29 3.72 4.73
CA ASP A 17 -4.05 3.15 5.84
C ASP A 17 -5.10 4.15 6.35
N TYR A 18 -4.70 5.40 6.64
CA TYR A 18 -5.64 6.45 7.04
C TYR A 18 -6.73 6.72 6.00
N GLN A 19 -6.39 6.82 4.72
CA GLN A 19 -7.35 7.06 3.65
C GLN A 19 -8.33 5.89 3.46
N MET A 20 -7.86 4.66 3.59
CA MET A 20 -8.71 3.47 3.53
C MET A 20 -9.72 3.45 4.68
N HIS A 21 -9.30 3.82 5.89
CA HIS A 21 -10.23 3.97 7.01
C HIS A 21 -11.29 5.05 6.73
N GLN A 22 -10.89 6.21 6.23
CA GLN A 22 -11.80 7.34 5.95
C GLN A 22 -12.81 7.06 4.83
N SER A 23 -12.43 6.23 3.85
CA SER A 23 -13.25 5.90 2.68
C SER A 23 -13.96 4.55 2.79
N GLU A 24 -13.80 3.85 3.92
CA GLU A 24 -14.28 2.49 4.14
C GLU A 24 -13.81 1.51 3.05
N GLN A 25 -12.64 1.77 2.46
CA GLN A 25 -12.09 0.92 1.42
C GLN A 25 -11.55 -0.39 2.05
N PRO A 26 -12.06 -1.57 1.66
CA PRO A 26 -11.71 -2.84 2.32
C PRO A 26 -10.25 -3.28 2.17
N GLY A 27 -9.63 -2.89 1.06
CA GLY A 27 -8.28 -3.31 0.71
C GLY A 27 -7.74 -2.55 -0.50
N CYS A 28 -6.42 -2.47 -0.62
CA CYS A 28 -5.74 -1.99 -1.82
C CYS A 28 -4.40 -2.68 -2.02
N VAL A 29 -3.97 -2.82 -3.27
CA VAL A 29 -2.61 -3.24 -3.62
C VAL A 29 -1.97 -2.13 -4.41
N ILE A 30 -0.73 -1.77 -4.04
CA ILE A 30 0.05 -0.78 -4.76
C ILE A 30 1.42 -1.32 -5.15
N VAL A 31 1.92 -0.83 -6.27
CA VAL A 31 3.30 -1.01 -6.71
C VAL A 31 3.83 0.36 -7.10
N ILE A 32 4.99 0.74 -6.56
CA ILE A 32 5.67 1.99 -6.90
C ILE A 32 6.95 1.64 -7.64
N ALA A 33 7.08 2.16 -8.86
CA ALA A 33 8.30 2.05 -9.64
C ALA A 33 9.00 3.42 -9.70
N HIS A 34 10.31 3.41 -9.48
CA HIS A 34 11.17 4.57 -9.66
C HIS A 34 12.34 4.19 -10.57
N ARG A 35 12.52 4.94 -11.67
CA ARG A 35 13.57 4.69 -12.67
C ARG A 35 13.56 3.24 -13.22
N GLY A 36 12.36 2.72 -13.48
CA GLY A 36 12.17 1.37 -14.02
C GLY A 36 12.44 0.23 -13.04
N GLN A 37 12.56 0.53 -11.75
CA GLN A 37 12.73 -0.47 -10.68
C GLN A 37 11.57 -0.38 -9.70
N VAL A 38 11.00 -1.52 -9.32
CA VAL A 38 10.01 -1.58 -8.23
C VAL A 38 10.73 -1.27 -6.92
N VAL A 39 10.27 -0.22 -6.23
CA VAL A 39 10.83 0.25 -4.96
C VAL A 39 9.89 0.04 -3.78
N LEU A 40 8.61 -0.25 -4.04
CA LEU A 40 7.62 -0.66 -3.05
C LEU A 40 6.57 -1.54 -3.70
N GLU A 41 6.23 -2.63 -3.04
CA GLU A 41 5.09 -3.47 -3.34
C GLU A 41 4.42 -3.84 -2.01
N ARG A 42 3.13 -3.51 -1.88
CA ARG A 42 2.37 -3.71 -0.65
C ARG A 42 0.92 -4.01 -0.97
N ALA A 43 0.33 -4.92 -0.18
CA ALA A 43 -1.11 -5.08 -0.08
C ALA A 43 -1.58 -4.66 1.32
N PHE A 44 -2.76 -4.05 1.37
CA PHE A 44 -3.42 -3.56 2.57
C PHE A 44 -4.81 -4.16 2.65
N GLY A 45 -5.28 -4.40 3.87
CA GLY A 45 -6.64 -4.85 4.13
C GLY A 45 -6.93 -6.27 3.66
N GLN A 46 -8.17 -6.50 3.25
CA GLN A 46 -8.74 -7.83 3.05
C GLN A 46 -9.16 -8.05 1.59
N ALA A 47 -8.96 -9.27 1.08
CA ALA A 47 -9.51 -9.76 -0.17
C ALA A 47 -10.99 -10.15 -0.03
N ASP A 48 -11.42 -10.51 1.18
CA ASP A 48 -12.80 -10.88 1.49
C ASP A 48 -13.14 -10.42 2.91
N ILE A 49 -14.15 -9.54 3.00
CA ILE A 49 -14.60 -8.92 4.25
C ILE A 49 -15.37 -9.91 5.13
N VAL A 50 -16.02 -10.91 4.54
CA VAL A 50 -16.82 -11.91 5.27
C VAL A 50 -15.89 -12.89 5.97
N THR A 51 -14.86 -13.36 5.25
CA THR A 51 -13.93 -14.36 5.78
C THR A 51 -12.71 -13.75 6.49
N GLY A 52 -12.45 -12.45 6.31
CA GLY A 52 -11.25 -11.81 6.81
C GLY A 52 -9.99 -12.14 6.01
N ALA A 53 -10.12 -12.76 4.84
CA ALA A 53 -8.97 -13.22 4.06
C ALA A 53 -8.07 -12.03 3.69
N PRO A 54 -6.75 -12.08 3.96
CA PRO A 54 -5.87 -10.97 3.67
C PRO A 54 -5.71 -10.75 2.17
N LEU A 55 -5.61 -9.49 1.76
CA LEU A 55 -5.24 -9.15 0.39
C LEU A 55 -3.74 -9.41 0.18
N THR A 56 -3.38 -10.05 -0.93
CA THR A 56 -1.97 -10.33 -1.27
C THR A 56 -1.58 -9.66 -2.59
N PRO A 57 -0.33 -9.18 -2.72
CA PRO A 57 0.21 -8.75 -4.02
C PRO A 57 0.29 -9.92 -5.00
N ARG A 58 0.34 -9.63 -6.30
CA ARG A 58 0.44 -10.62 -7.38
C ARG A 58 1.75 -10.51 -8.14
#